data_AF-A0A9E1EEZ5-F1
#
_entry.id   AF-A0A9E1EEZ5-F1
#
_cell.length_a   1.000
_cell.length_b   1.000
_cell.length_c   1.000
_cell.angle_alpha   90.00
_cell.angle_beta   90.00
_cell.angle_gamma   90.00
#
_symmetry.space_group_name_H-M   'P 1'
#
loop_
_entity.id
_entity.type
_entity.pdbx_description
1 polymer ?
#
loop_
_entity_poly.entity_id
_entity_poly.type
_entity_poly.pdbx_seq_one_letter_code
_entity_poly.pdbx_strand_id
1 'polypeptide(L)'
;MKKLWKGLCTAFVFMAVWICCATVCFAGAELNNGTFKYEADFYNNTCVLTKYLGKNTVVNVPESIDGYRVVSLGSECFLRKTNVVKVNIPSTVKSIGARAFKESGIREITIPETVTYLSGSVFYECDNLEKVVIKAPVTKIEMNTFNGCSNLRSVALPNTIREIDSYVFQNCRNLISINIPSSLKELNRAVFEGCASLVSIDLKNCESISSDTFSGCTNLQNVKMEKCRAIGCIFKYCTGLKEIRIPESVQFISGEAFKGCSSLEKVYVCNANTEIAINAFDVTPKLTVYGYSGSTAQDFARRQGARFQDIRIAEPSVTSITLNAKSGNMKVGNVFTLKATVKPNDAIIRKVTWTSSNSRVASVSSSGKITANHPGTAVITGMTINGKSAKCKINVRPQGTPITKLQSQKKHWLNIQYRANRKADGYQIQYGTSSSMKGAKYAAVKNSAIRSYTRKDVKSGATYYVRVRTFNIVNGKRIYSDWSGIKRMRVK
;
A
#
# COMPACT_ATOMS: atom_id res chain seq x y z
N MET A 1 -19.13 -33.91 -57.18
CA MET A 1 -18.95 -32.53 -57.66
C MET A 1 -20.32 -31.91 -57.87
N LYS A 2 -20.58 -30.75 -57.23
CA LYS A 2 -21.43 -29.65 -57.74
C LYS A 2 -22.90 -30.02 -58.01
N LYS A 3 -23.93 -29.40 -57.44
CA LYS A 3 -24.11 -28.06 -56.90
C LYS A 3 -25.59 -27.99 -56.50
N LEU A 4 -25.90 -27.26 -55.41
CA LEU A 4 -27.18 -26.57 -55.14
C LEU A 4 -28.38 -27.50 -54.87
N TRP A 5 -28.82 -27.65 -53.62
CA TRP A 5 -29.54 -26.57 -52.95
C TRP A 5 -29.00 -26.26 -51.55
N LYS A 6 -28.56 -25.01 -51.42
CA LYS A 6 -28.32 -24.25 -50.19
C LYS A 6 -29.63 -23.54 -49.84
N GLY A 7 -29.96 -23.47 -48.55
CA GLY A 7 -30.93 -22.51 -48.03
C GLY A 7 -31.51 -22.99 -46.72
N LEU A 8 -31.14 -22.31 -45.64
CA LEU A 8 -31.51 -22.51 -44.23
C LEU A 8 -30.64 -23.50 -43.43
N CYS A 9 -30.23 -23.03 -42.24
CA CYS A 9 -29.49 -23.73 -41.18
C CYS A 9 -27.94 -23.72 -41.22
N THR A 10 -27.31 -22.61 -41.59
CA THR A 10 -25.97 -22.28 -41.08
C THR A 10 -25.80 -20.77 -40.89
N ALA A 11 -26.37 -20.25 -39.81
CA ALA A 11 -26.00 -18.94 -39.26
C ALA A 11 -26.41 -18.96 -37.79
N PHE A 12 -25.58 -19.51 -36.90
CA PHE A 12 -25.50 -19.21 -35.45
C PHE A 12 -24.49 -20.15 -34.77
N VAL A 13 -23.24 -20.20 -35.28
CA VAL A 13 -22.12 -20.75 -34.52
C VAL A 13 -20.89 -19.89 -34.85
N PHE A 14 -20.24 -19.37 -33.81
CA PHE A 14 -19.04 -18.50 -33.81
C PHE A 14 -19.22 -17.00 -34.10
N MET A 15 -19.60 -16.24 -33.07
CA MET A 15 -18.78 -15.14 -32.52
C MET A 15 -19.49 -14.51 -31.31
N ALA A 16 -19.21 -15.04 -30.12
CA ALA A 16 -19.40 -14.32 -28.86
C ALA A 16 -18.38 -14.85 -27.84
N VAL A 17 -17.10 -14.64 -28.14
CA VAL A 17 -16.05 -14.60 -27.12
C VAL A 17 -15.99 -13.17 -26.63
N TRP A 18 -16.84 -12.83 -25.67
CA TRP A 18 -16.55 -11.87 -24.59
C TRP A 18 -17.75 -11.68 -23.66
N ILE A 19 -17.48 -11.83 -22.36
CA ILE A 19 -18.30 -11.45 -21.21
C ILE A 19 -19.60 -12.28 -21.04
N CYS A 20 -19.44 -13.55 -20.66
CA CYS A 20 -20.46 -14.22 -19.86
C CYS A 20 -19.92 -14.34 -18.44
N CYS A 21 -20.37 -13.42 -17.59
CA CYS A 21 -20.33 -13.62 -16.15
C CYS A 21 -21.04 -14.95 -15.85
N ALA A 22 -20.45 -15.79 -15.00
CA ALA A 22 -20.94 -17.14 -14.71
C ALA A 22 -22.29 -17.12 -13.97
N THR A 23 -23.37 -16.77 -14.67
CA THR A 23 -24.70 -17.27 -14.36
C THR A 23 -24.82 -18.61 -15.05
N VAL A 24 -24.51 -19.68 -14.31
CA VAL A 24 -24.94 -21.02 -14.68
C VAL A 24 -26.47 -20.96 -14.70
N CYS A 25 -27.09 -20.98 -15.88
CA CYS A 25 -28.53 -21.19 -16.00
C CYS A 25 -28.81 -22.63 -15.56
N PHE A 26 -29.23 -22.81 -14.31
CA PHE A 26 -29.80 -24.07 -13.84
C PHE A 26 -31.18 -24.23 -14.47
N ALA A 27 -31.28 -25.05 -15.52
CA ALA A 27 -32.53 -25.53 -16.09
C ALA A 27 -32.87 -26.92 -15.52
N GLY A 28 -32.68 -27.12 -14.22
CA GLY A 28 -32.93 -28.38 -13.51
C GLY A 28 -34.10 -28.24 -12.53
N ALA A 29 -34.86 -29.32 -12.34
CA ALA A 29 -35.89 -29.38 -11.30
C ALA A 29 -35.25 -29.29 -9.90
N GLU A 30 -35.86 -28.55 -8.98
CA GLU A 30 -35.44 -28.52 -7.57
C GLU A 30 -35.73 -29.88 -6.91
N LEU A 31 -34.68 -30.54 -6.45
CA LEU A 31 -34.71 -31.83 -5.76
C LEU A 31 -34.70 -31.63 -4.24
N ASN A 32 -35.11 -32.66 -3.49
CA ASN A 32 -35.22 -32.61 -2.03
C ASN A 32 -34.87 -33.96 -1.40
N ASN A 33 -33.89 -34.00 -0.50
CA ASN A 33 -33.46 -35.20 0.21
C ASN A 33 -33.91 -35.25 1.69
N GLY A 34 -34.88 -34.42 2.05
CA GLY A 34 -35.42 -34.26 3.41
C GLY A 34 -34.65 -33.26 4.28
N THR A 35 -33.33 -33.09 4.08
CA THR A 35 -32.53 -32.10 4.82
C THR A 35 -32.26 -30.84 4.01
N PHE A 36 -32.06 -31.00 2.70
CA PHE A 36 -31.74 -29.93 1.78
C PHE A 36 -32.62 -30.00 0.53
N LYS A 37 -32.98 -28.84 0.01
CA LYS A 37 -33.37 -28.66 -1.39
C LYS A 37 -32.17 -28.21 -2.19
N TYR A 38 -32.07 -28.71 -3.42
CA TYR A 38 -30.93 -28.45 -4.28
C TYR A 38 -31.30 -28.57 -5.76
N GLU A 39 -30.58 -27.87 -6.61
CA GLU A 39 -30.67 -28.00 -8.07
C GLU A 39 -29.45 -28.76 -8.57
N ALA A 40 -29.68 -29.84 -9.31
CA ALA A 40 -28.62 -30.68 -9.88
C ALA A 40 -28.27 -30.25 -11.31
N ASP A 41 -26.97 -30.19 -11.59
CA ASP A 41 -26.42 -30.15 -12.94
C ASP A 41 -25.95 -31.56 -13.31
N PHE A 42 -26.79 -32.23 -14.11
CA PHE A 42 -26.56 -33.60 -14.57
C PHE A 42 -25.33 -33.73 -15.47
N TYR A 43 -24.94 -32.67 -16.19
CA TYR A 43 -23.82 -32.73 -17.11
C TYR A 43 -22.48 -32.65 -16.36
N ASN A 44 -22.41 -31.81 -15.34
CA ASN A 44 -21.17 -31.60 -14.58
C ASN A 44 -21.09 -32.44 -13.30
N ASN A 45 -22.13 -33.21 -12.98
CA ASN A 45 -22.29 -33.95 -11.73
C ASN A 45 -22.11 -33.06 -10.49
N THR A 46 -22.71 -31.86 -10.53
CA THR A 46 -22.64 -30.88 -9.44
C THR A 46 -24.03 -30.45 -8.99
N CYS A 47 -24.14 -29.83 -7.82
CA CYS A 47 -25.39 -29.24 -7.37
C CYS A 47 -25.21 -27.95 -6.58
N VAL A 48 -26.29 -27.18 -6.51
CA VAL A 48 -26.43 -25.94 -5.75
C VAL A 48 -27.46 -26.15 -4.66
N LEU A 49 -27.09 -25.86 -3.42
CA LEU A 49 -28.04 -25.89 -2.31
C LEU A 49 -28.99 -24.70 -2.39
N THR A 50 -30.28 -24.93 -2.59
CA THR A 50 -31.29 -23.86 -2.69
C THR A 50 -32.00 -23.61 -1.37
N LYS A 51 -32.10 -24.61 -0.48
CA LYS A 51 -32.75 -24.43 0.84
C LYS A 51 -32.31 -25.47 1.86
N TYR A 52 -32.09 -25.05 3.10
CA TYR A 52 -31.99 -25.93 4.25
C TYR A 52 -33.37 -26.19 4.86
N LEU A 53 -33.73 -27.46 5.05
CA LEU A 53 -35.00 -27.90 5.66
C LEU A 53 -34.80 -28.54 7.04
N GLY A 54 -33.56 -28.89 7.39
CA GLY A 54 -33.26 -29.54 8.66
C GLY A 54 -33.51 -28.65 9.90
N LYS A 55 -33.41 -29.28 11.07
CA LYS A 55 -33.67 -28.67 12.39
C LYS A 55 -32.40 -28.56 13.25
N ASN A 56 -31.25 -28.99 12.75
CA ASN A 56 -30.01 -29.03 13.51
C ASN A 56 -29.49 -27.61 13.78
N THR A 57 -28.86 -27.44 14.93
CA THR A 57 -28.20 -26.17 15.30
C THR A 57 -26.83 -26.03 14.65
N VAL A 58 -26.13 -27.15 14.43
CA VAL A 58 -24.86 -27.20 13.68
C VAL A 58 -25.10 -27.92 12.37
N VAL A 59 -24.80 -27.25 11.26
CA VAL A 59 -24.98 -27.77 9.91
C VAL A 59 -23.62 -28.07 9.29
N ASN A 60 -23.39 -29.35 8.98
CA ASN A 60 -22.28 -29.78 8.14
C ASN A 60 -22.81 -29.88 6.71
N VAL A 61 -22.44 -28.93 5.85
CA VAL A 61 -22.80 -29.02 4.43
C VAL A 61 -22.01 -30.19 3.83
N PRO A 62 -22.69 -31.19 3.23
CA PRO A 62 -22.00 -32.35 2.68
C PRO A 62 -21.21 -31.99 1.41
N GLU A 63 -20.14 -32.74 1.12
CA GLU A 63 -19.38 -32.57 -0.13
C GLU A 63 -20.17 -33.00 -1.37
N SER A 64 -21.17 -33.88 -1.19
CA SER A 64 -22.07 -34.36 -2.24
C SER A 64 -23.46 -34.69 -1.69
N ILE A 65 -24.49 -34.53 -2.53
CA ILE A 65 -25.88 -34.93 -2.26
C ILE A 65 -26.34 -35.79 -3.42
N ASP A 66 -26.81 -37.00 -3.15
CA ASP A 66 -27.37 -37.93 -4.13
C ASP A 66 -26.49 -38.14 -5.37
N GLY A 67 -25.17 -38.21 -5.14
CA GLY A 67 -24.15 -38.38 -6.19
C GLY A 67 -23.59 -37.08 -6.79
N TYR A 68 -24.27 -35.95 -6.59
CA TYR A 68 -23.87 -34.64 -7.12
C TYR A 68 -22.96 -33.90 -6.15
N ARG A 69 -21.82 -33.37 -6.62
CA ARG A 69 -20.89 -32.59 -5.80
C ARG A 69 -21.48 -31.21 -5.46
N VAL A 70 -21.54 -30.85 -4.18
CA VAL A 70 -22.06 -29.54 -3.75
C VAL A 70 -21.03 -28.45 -4.08
N VAL A 71 -21.32 -27.60 -5.06
CA VAL A 71 -20.39 -26.55 -5.52
C VAL A 71 -20.82 -25.14 -5.15
N SER A 72 -22.05 -24.94 -4.70
CA SER A 72 -22.56 -23.62 -4.34
C SER A 72 -23.57 -23.67 -3.21
N LEU A 73 -23.53 -22.66 -2.36
CA LEU A 73 -24.65 -22.29 -1.50
C LEU A 73 -25.49 -21.28 -2.26
N GLY A 74 -26.66 -21.69 -2.75
CA GLY A 74 -27.55 -20.84 -3.53
C GLY A 74 -28.12 -19.67 -2.72
N SER A 75 -28.76 -18.76 -3.43
CA SER A 75 -29.41 -17.61 -2.82
C SER A 75 -30.43 -18.06 -1.76
N GLU A 76 -30.44 -17.37 -0.62
CA GLU A 76 -31.42 -17.57 0.46
C GLU A 76 -31.46 -18.98 1.09
N CYS A 77 -30.46 -19.83 0.84
CA CYS A 77 -30.52 -21.24 1.27
C CYS A 77 -30.62 -21.45 2.80
N PHE A 78 -30.09 -20.52 3.61
CA PHE A 78 -30.23 -20.47 5.07
C PHE A 78 -30.98 -19.20 5.55
N LEU A 79 -31.79 -18.58 4.69
CA LEU A 79 -32.59 -17.41 5.05
C LEU A 79 -33.45 -17.69 6.29
N ARG A 80 -33.36 -16.81 7.29
CA ARG A 80 -34.14 -16.86 8.55
C ARG A 80 -33.97 -18.14 9.35
N LYS A 81 -32.86 -18.86 9.18
CA LYS A 81 -32.54 -20.05 9.98
C LYS A 81 -31.99 -19.66 11.34
N THR A 82 -32.87 -19.12 12.19
CA THR A 82 -32.55 -18.62 13.53
C THR A 82 -32.09 -19.71 14.49
N ASN A 83 -32.43 -20.98 14.23
CA ASN A 83 -31.97 -22.14 15.01
C ASN A 83 -30.53 -22.56 14.69
N VAL A 84 -30.00 -22.21 13.51
CA VAL A 84 -28.67 -22.64 13.06
C VAL A 84 -27.62 -21.71 13.65
N VAL A 85 -26.76 -22.23 14.53
CA VAL A 85 -25.71 -21.46 15.22
C VAL A 85 -24.35 -21.56 14.52
N LYS A 86 -24.12 -22.60 13.71
CA LYS A 86 -22.86 -22.83 13.00
C LYS A 86 -23.08 -23.60 11.71
N VAL A 87 -22.39 -23.17 10.66
CA VAL A 87 -22.36 -23.87 9.37
C VAL A 87 -20.92 -24.15 8.96
N ASN A 88 -20.61 -25.42 8.75
CA ASN A 88 -19.32 -25.86 8.23
C ASN A 88 -19.43 -26.01 6.70
N ILE A 89 -18.71 -25.15 5.98
CA ILE A 89 -18.69 -25.12 4.51
C ILE A 89 -17.55 -26.01 4.00
N PRO A 90 -17.83 -27.05 3.18
CA PRO A 90 -16.80 -27.93 2.66
C PRO A 90 -15.96 -27.26 1.56
N SER A 91 -14.79 -27.83 1.27
CA SER A 91 -13.86 -27.36 0.24
C SER A 91 -14.42 -27.47 -1.20
N THR A 92 -15.52 -28.20 -1.36
CA THR A 92 -16.20 -28.37 -2.64
C THR A 92 -16.90 -27.09 -3.10
N VAL A 93 -17.32 -26.23 -2.16
CA VAL A 93 -18.06 -24.99 -2.42
C VAL A 93 -17.14 -23.93 -3.05
N LYS A 94 -17.62 -23.37 -4.16
CA LYS A 94 -16.98 -22.32 -4.97
C LYS A 94 -17.70 -20.98 -4.89
N SER A 95 -18.99 -20.97 -4.59
CA SER A 95 -19.77 -19.73 -4.49
C SER A 95 -20.79 -19.75 -3.36
N ILE A 96 -21.09 -18.56 -2.86
CA ILE A 96 -22.14 -18.31 -1.87
C ILE A 96 -23.04 -17.18 -2.41
N GLY A 97 -24.29 -17.52 -2.69
CA GLY A 97 -25.28 -16.69 -3.34
C GLY A 97 -25.88 -15.61 -2.45
N ALA A 98 -26.64 -14.71 -3.06
CA ALA A 98 -27.19 -13.54 -2.40
C ALA A 98 -28.09 -13.94 -1.23
N ARG A 99 -27.96 -13.24 -0.10
CA ARG A 99 -28.78 -13.48 1.10
C ARG A 99 -28.73 -14.91 1.64
N ALA A 100 -27.73 -15.71 1.27
CA ALA A 100 -27.64 -17.12 1.66
C ALA A 100 -27.83 -17.35 3.16
N PHE A 101 -27.32 -16.47 4.03
CA PHE A 101 -27.45 -16.55 5.47
C PHE A 101 -28.27 -15.41 6.08
N LYS A 102 -29.00 -14.62 5.28
CA LYS A 102 -29.73 -13.45 5.77
C LYS A 102 -30.64 -13.82 6.97
N GLU A 103 -30.62 -13.00 8.02
CA GLU A 103 -31.41 -13.20 9.26
C GLU A 103 -31.20 -14.59 9.92
N SER A 104 -30.06 -15.26 9.68
CA SER A 104 -29.76 -16.56 10.29
C SER A 104 -29.17 -16.41 11.70
N GLY A 105 -29.27 -17.50 12.49
CA GLY A 105 -28.81 -17.53 13.88
C GLY A 105 -27.30 -17.79 14.05
N ILE A 106 -26.53 -17.76 12.96
CA ILE A 106 -25.12 -18.17 12.98
C ILE A 106 -24.31 -17.25 13.89
N ARG A 107 -23.37 -17.83 14.65
CA ARG A 107 -22.48 -17.09 15.55
C ARG A 107 -21.07 -16.92 15.01
N GLU A 108 -20.61 -17.88 14.25
CA GLU A 108 -19.32 -17.83 13.57
C GLU A 108 -19.41 -18.47 12.20
N ILE A 109 -18.61 -17.96 11.27
CA ILE A 109 -18.45 -18.58 9.95
C ILE A 109 -17.04 -18.40 9.41
N THR A 110 -16.54 -19.45 8.75
CA THR A 110 -15.30 -19.42 7.97
C THR A 110 -15.64 -19.63 6.51
N ILE A 111 -15.31 -18.65 5.66
CA ILE A 111 -15.42 -18.77 4.21
C ILE A 111 -14.13 -19.40 3.68
N PRO A 112 -14.16 -20.62 3.13
CA PRO A 112 -12.97 -21.36 2.75
C PRO A 112 -12.26 -20.73 1.53
N GLU A 113 -10.97 -21.05 1.36
CA GLU A 113 -10.12 -20.58 0.25
C GLU A 113 -10.66 -20.95 -1.14
N THR A 114 -11.53 -21.96 -1.19
CA THR A 114 -12.13 -22.47 -2.42
C THR A 114 -13.25 -21.61 -2.96
N VAL A 115 -13.82 -20.73 -2.13
CA VAL A 115 -14.86 -19.79 -2.55
C VAL A 115 -14.21 -18.69 -3.39
N THR A 116 -14.66 -18.55 -4.63
CA THR A 116 -14.22 -17.52 -5.57
C THR A 116 -15.25 -16.39 -5.71
N TYR A 117 -16.51 -16.63 -5.31
CA TYR A 117 -17.58 -15.65 -5.41
C TYR A 117 -18.43 -15.59 -4.12
N LEU A 118 -18.56 -14.39 -3.55
CA LEU A 118 -19.35 -14.07 -2.37
C LEU A 118 -20.30 -12.93 -2.73
N SER A 119 -21.58 -13.23 -2.91
CA SER A 119 -22.59 -12.24 -3.32
C SER A 119 -22.91 -11.22 -2.23
N GLY A 120 -23.64 -10.18 -2.61
CA GLY A 120 -24.13 -9.15 -1.71
C GLY A 120 -25.15 -9.68 -0.71
N SER A 121 -25.21 -8.99 0.44
CA SER A 121 -26.17 -9.27 1.52
C SER A 121 -26.11 -10.69 2.09
N VAL A 122 -25.02 -11.44 1.90
CA VAL A 122 -24.91 -12.85 2.34
C VAL A 122 -25.23 -13.02 3.83
N PHE A 123 -24.73 -12.14 4.69
CA PHE A 123 -24.95 -12.15 6.14
C PHE A 123 -25.83 -11.00 6.62
N TYR A 124 -26.66 -10.44 5.74
CA TYR A 124 -27.54 -9.33 6.10
C TYR A 124 -28.40 -9.68 7.33
N GLU A 125 -28.41 -8.81 8.35
CA GLU A 125 -29.14 -8.96 9.60
C GLU A 125 -28.88 -10.29 10.34
N CYS A 126 -27.68 -10.87 10.22
CA CYS A 126 -27.24 -11.97 11.10
C CYS A 126 -26.90 -11.43 12.49
N ASP A 127 -27.91 -11.06 13.27
CA ASP A 127 -27.74 -10.39 14.57
C ASP A 127 -26.86 -11.16 15.56
N ASN A 128 -26.85 -12.49 15.50
CA ASN A 128 -26.04 -13.34 16.39
C ASN A 128 -24.60 -13.55 15.91
N LEU A 129 -24.23 -13.06 14.72
CA LEU A 129 -22.91 -13.31 14.14
C LEU A 129 -21.85 -12.51 14.90
N GLU A 130 -20.94 -13.20 15.57
CA GLU A 130 -19.88 -12.60 16.40
C GLU A 130 -18.53 -12.55 15.67
N LYS A 131 -18.26 -13.54 14.81
CA LYS A 131 -16.95 -13.72 14.17
C LYS A 131 -17.04 -14.20 12.73
N VAL A 132 -16.31 -13.52 11.84
CA VAL A 132 -16.16 -13.91 10.43
C VAL A 132 -14.69 -14.06 10.07
N VAL A 133 -14.35 -15.16 9.42
CA VAL A 133 -13.03 -15.39 8.82
C VAL A 133 -13.19 -15.63 7.33
N ILE A 134 -12.71 -14.70 6.49
CA ILE A 134 -12.72 -14.85 5.04
C ILE A 134 -11.34 -15.32 4.59
N LYS A 135 -11.19 -16.62 4.29
CA LYS A 135 -9.97 -17.17 3.68
C LYS A 135 -9.99 -17.13 2.16
N ALA A 136 -11.19 -17.02 1.58
CA ALA A 136 -11.42 -16.87 0.16
C ALA A 136 -10.57 -15.73 -0.43
N PRO A 137 -9.89 -15.91 -1.58
CA PRO A 137 -9.09 -14.89 -2.24
C PRO A 137 -9.95 -13.85 -2.98
N VAL A 138 -11.06 -13.41 -2.37
CA VAL A 138 -11.98 -12.45 -2.96
C VAL A 138 -11.33 -11.07 -3.07
N THR A 139 -11.65 -10.37 -4.15
CA THR A 139 -11.16 -9.02 -4.43
C THR A 139 -12.17 -7.94 -4.04
N LYS A 140 -13.46 -8.30 -3.87
CA LYS A 140 -14.55 -7.39 -3.51
C LYS A 140 -15.40 -7.99 -2.39
N ILE A 141 -15.84 -7.15 -1.45
CA ILE A 141 -16.95 -7.45 -0.54
C ILE A 141 -18.16 -6.66 -1.03
N GLU A 142 -19.21 -7.38 -1.45
CA GLU A 142 -20.39 -6.79 -2.08
C GLU A 142 -21.32 -6.06 -1.10
N MET A 143 -22.21 -5.22 -1.65
CA MET A 143 -23.12 -4.35 -0.89
C MET A 143 -23.87 -5.14 0.19
N ASN A 144 -24.02 -4.52 1.37
CA ASN A 144 -24.80 -5.04 2.50
C ASN A 144 -24.33 -6.39 3.10
N THR A 145 -23.15 -6.91 2.72
CA THR A 145 -22.73 -8.28 3.09
C THR A 145 -22.83 -8.57 4.59
N PHE A 146 -22.45 -7.64 5.48
CA PHE A 146 -22.56 -7.77 6.93
C PHE A 146 -23.47 -6.69 7.57
N ASN A 147 -24.32 -6.04 6.77
CA ASN A 147 -25.20 -4.98 7.29
C ASN A 147 -26.13 -5.58 8.37
N GLY A 148 -26.23 -4.90 9.51
CA GLY A 148 -27.09 -5.32 10.61
C GLY A 148 -26.55 -6.51 11.40
N CYS A 149 -25.31 -6.96 11.20
CA CYS A 149 -24.69 -7.97 12.07
C CYS A 149 -24.34 -7.34 13.44
N SER A 150 -25.36 -7.08 14.27
CA SER A 150 -25.23 -6.21 15.44
C SER A 150 -24.26 -6.73 16.52
N ASN A 151 -24.09 -8.05 16.64
CA ASN A 151 -23.09 -8.67 17.55
C ASN A 151 -21.70 -8.92 16.93
N LEU A 152 -21.45 -8.50 15.69
CA LEU A 152 -20.18 -8.77 15.01
C LEU A 152 -19.04 -8.01 15.69
N ARG A 153 -18.11 -8.75 16.31
CA ARG A 153 -16.97 -8.20 17.04
C ARG A 153 -15.67 -8.22 16.25
N SER A 154 -15.49 -9.24 15.41
CA SER A 154 -14.23 -9.50 14.72
C SER A 154 -14.45 -9.98 13.28
N VAL A 155 -13.79 -9.31 12.34
CA VAL A 155 -13.77 -9.67 10.91
C VAL A 155 -12.33 -9.77 10.43
N ALA A 156 -11.93 -10.97 10.01
CA ALA A 156 -10.64 -11.18 9.38
C ALA A 156 -10.78 -11.08 7.85
N LEU A 157 -10.36 -9.95 7.29
CA LEU A 157 -10.35 -9.67 5.86
C LEU A 157 -9.02 -10.11 5.21
N PRO A 158 -9.04 -10.75 4.04
CA PRO A 158 -7.82 -11.08 3.30
C PRO A 158 -7.19 -9.84 2.65
N ASN A 159 -5.87 -9.84 2.48
CA ASN A 159 -5.12 -8.76 1.82
C ASN A 159 -5.37 -8.68 0.30
N THR A 160 -6.17 -9.59 -0.27
CA THR A 160 -6.59 -9.60 -1.68
C THR A 160 -7.68 -8.57 -1.97
N ILE A 161 -8.40 -8.09 -0.95
CA ILE A 161 -9.50 -7.14 -1.13
C ILE A 161 -8.97 -5.83 -1.74
N ARG A 162 -9.70 -5.36 -2.75
CA ARG A 162 -9.49 -4.10 -3.49
C ARG A 162 -10.69 -3.17 -3.37
N GLU A 163 -11.86 -3.71 -3.04
CA GLU A 163 -13.11 -2.96 -2.96
C GLU A 163 -13.98 -3.46 -1.80
N ILE A 164 -14.56 -2.52 -1.04
CA ILE A 164 -15.60 -2.77 -0.04
C ILE A 164 -16.77 -1.86 -0.42
N ASP A 165 -17.88 -2.48 -0.79
CA ASP A 165 -19.03 -1.74 -1.33
C ASP A 165 -19.86 -1.03 -0.24
N SER A 166 -20.91 -0.33 -0.63
CA SER A 166 -21.73 0.47 0.29
C SER A 166 -22.39 -0.38 1.38
N TYR A 167 -22.52 0.19 2.57
CA TYR A 167 -23.24 -0.38 3.72
C TYR A 167 -22.72 -1.73 4.23
N VAL A 168 -21.52 -2.17 3.85
CA VAL A 168 -21.04 -3.54 4.15
C VAL A 168 -21.05 -3.87 5.64
N PHE A 169 -20.62 -2.96 6.52
CA PHE A 169 -20.64 -3.13 7.98
C PHE A 169 -21.61 -2.15 8.66
N GLN A 170 -22.59 -1.61 7.93
CA GLN A 170 -23.59 -0.72 8.52
C GLN A 170 -24.29 -1.44 9.69
N ASN A 171 -24.52 -0.73 10.80
CA ASN A 171 -25.15 -1.24 12.02
C ASN A 171 -24.46 -2.46 12.66
N CYS A 172 -23.17 -2.72 12.38
CA CYS A 172 -22.35 -3.65 13.16
C CYS A 172 -21.99 -3.02 14.52
N ARG A 173 -22.98 -2.88 15.41
CA ARG A 173 -22.91 -2.07 16.63
C ARG A 173 -21.81 -2.51 17.59
N ASN A 174 -21.46 -3.80 17.61
CA ASN A 174 -20.43 -4.37 18.48
C ASN A 174 -19.05 -4.54 17.81
N LEU A 175 -18.83 -3.99 16.61
CA LEU A 175 -17.55 -4.08 15.92
C LEU A 175 -16.54 -3.14 16.58
N ILE A 176 -15.56 -3.71 17.31
CA ILE A 176 -14.60 -2.94 18.11
C ILE A 176 -13.44 -2.39 17.25
N SER A 177 -12.97 -3.20 16.30
CA SER A 177 -11.85 -2.87 15.42
C SER A 177 -11.92 -3.66 14.13
N ILE A 178 -11.35 -3.10 13.07
CA ILE A 178 -11.20 -3.77 11.78
C ILE A 178 -9.89 -3.35 11.12
N ASN A 179 -9.18 -4.31 10.55
CA ASN A 179 -7.96 -4.05 9.79
C ASN A 179 -8.32 -3.76 8.33
N ILE A 180 -8.14 -2.50 7.91
CA ILE A 180 -8.34 -2.11 6.52
C ILE A 180 -7.17 -2.59 5.66
N PRO A 181 -7.40 -3.41 4.60
CA PRO A 181 -6.34 -3.86 3.71
C PRO A 181 -5.58 -2.69 3.07
N SER A 182 -4.24 -2.76 3.02
CA SER A 182 -3.40 -1.64 2.50
C SER A 182 -3.62 -1.31 1.02
N SER A 183 -4.18 -2.27 0.28
CA SER A 183 -4.59 -2.15 -1.12
C SER A 183 -5.85 -1.32 -1.32
N LEU A 184 -6.70 -1.18 -0.30
CA LEU A 184 -7.95 -0.43 -0.39
C LEU A 184 -7.64 1.08 -0.45
N LYS A 185 -8.12 1.73 -1.51
CA LYS A 185 -7.96 3.18 -1.74
C LYS A 185 -9.22 3.97 -1.47
N GLU A 186 -10.37 3.32 -1.49
CA GLU A 186 -11.66 3.97 -1.42
C GLU A 186 -12.56 3.24 -0.42
N LEU A 187 -13.34 4.01 0.32
CA LEU A 187 -14.45 3.51 1.13
C LEU A 187 -15.75 4.09 0.60
N ASN A 188 -16.68 3.20 0.27
CA ASN A 188 -18.00 3.56 -0.25
C ASN A 188 -18.93 4.09 0.85
N ARG A 189 -20.14 4.45 0.45
CA ARG A 189 -21.13 5.11 1.31
C ARG A 189 -21.44 4.24 2.53
N ALA A 190 -21.45 4.87 3.71
CA ALA A 190 -21.95 4.29 4.96
C ALA A 190 -21.37 2.90 5.33
N VAL A 191 -20.14 2.59 4.91
CA VAL A 191 -19.53 1.26 5.14
C VAL A 191 -19.52 0.89 6.64
N PHE A 192 -19.25 1.84 7.54
CA PHE A 192 -19.22 1.63 8.99
C PHE A 192 -20.27 2.47 9.73
N GLU A 193 -21.33 2.93 9.04
CA GLU A 193 -22.37 3.71 9.70
C GLU A 193 -23.00 2.92 10.85
N GLY A 194 -23.14 3.53 12.03
CA GLY A 194 -23.74 2.89 13.21
C GLY A 194 -22.85 1.84 13.89
N CYS A 195 -21.57 1.74 13.54
CA CYS A 195 -20.59 0.93 14.27
C CYS A 195 -20.25 1.57 15.63
N ALA A 196 -21.21 1.58 16.54
CA ALA A 196 -21.15 2.31 17.81
C ALA A 196 -19.98 1.89 18.73
N SER A 197 -19.48 0.65 18.63
CA SER A 197 -18.34 0.17 19.42
C SER A 197 -16.97 0.38 18.78
N LEU A 198 -16.90 0.90 17.55
CA LEU A 198 -15.63 1.06 16.83
C LEU A 198 -14.79 2.15 17.50
N VAL A 199 -13.65 1.80 18.08
CA VAL A 199 -12.81 2.74 18.86
C VAL A 199 -11.75 3.43 17.99
N SER A 200 -11.20 2.69 17.03
CA SER A 200 -10.08 3.15 16.21
C SER A 200 -10.13 2.61 14.79
N ILE A 201 -9.67 3.42 13.83
CA ILE A 201 -9.56 3.02 12.42
C ILE A 201 -8.28 3.60 11.77
N ASP A 202 -7.57 2.76 11.03
CA ASP A 202 -6.40 3.16 10.22
C ASP A 202 -6.78 3.28 8.74
N LEU A 203 -6.84 4.53 8.26
CA LEU A 203 -7.21 4.92 6.90
C LEU A 203 -6.05 5.58 6.15
N LYS A 204 -4.79 5.37 6.58
CA LYS A 204 -3.62 6.03 5.99
C LYS A 204 -3.48 5.85 4.47
N ASN A 205 -4.02 4.74 3.94
CA ASN A 205 -3.95 4.41 2.52
C ASN A 205 -5.15 4.88 1.70
N CYS A 206 -6.24 5.29 2.35
CA CYS A 206 -7.48 5.70 1.69
C CYS A 206 -7.35 7.12 1.14
N GLU A 207 -7.68 7.28 -0.14
CA GLU A 207 -7.62 8.52 -0.90
C GLU A 207 -9.01 9.17 -1.00
N SER A 208 -10.06 8.35 -1.09
CA SER A 208 -11.46 8.75 -1.11
C SER A 208 -12.27 8.03 -0.03
N ILE A 209 -13.10 8.77 0.70
CA ILE A 209 -14.00 8.26 1.73
C ILE A 209 -15.37 8.91 1.49
N SER A 210 -16.38 8.09 1.23
CA SER A 210 -17.72 8.57 0.86
C SER A 210 -18.50 9.11 2.05
N SER A 211 -19.65 9.72 1.76
CA SER A 211 -20.57 10.22 2.80
C SER A 211 -21.01 9.10 3.75
N ASP A 212 -21.24 9.51 5.00
CA ASP A 212 -21.79 8.71 6.09
C ASP A 212 -20.92 7.51 6.52
N THR A 213 -19.71 7.33 5.97
CA THR A 213 -18.89 6.13 6.22
C THR A 213 -18.70 5.82 7.70
N PHE A 214 -18.57 6.81 8.58
CA PHE A 214 -18.48 6.62 10.04
C PHE A 214 -19.60 7.33 10.80
N SER A 215 -20.73 7.64 10.15
CA SER A 215 -21.87 8.28 10.80
C SER A 215 -22.35 7.44 11.98
N GLY A 216 -22.55 8.02 13.16
CA GLY A 216 -23.01 7.31 14.36
C GLY A 216 -22.00 6.34 14.99
N CYS A 217 -20.72 6.40 14.61
CA CYS A 217 -19.65 5.68 15.31
C CYS A 217 -19.33 6.35 16.65
N THR A 218 -20.22 6.20 17.63
CA THR A 218 -20.21 6.96 18.88
C THR A 218 -19.00 6.70 19.79
N ASN A 219 -18.30 5.57 19.69
CA ASN A 219 -17.05 5.34 20.45
C ASN A 219 -15.77 5.64 19.65
N LEU A 220 -15.87 6.16 18.43
CA LEU A 220 -14.71 6.40 17.58
C LEU A 220 -13.86 7.55 18.14
N GLN A 221 -12.63 7.22 18.53
CA GLN A 221 -11.71 8.17 19.16
C GLN A 221 -10.45 8.38 18.32
N ASN A 222 -9.97 7.33 17.64
CA ASN A 222 -8.67 7.34 16.99
C ASN A 222 -8.80 7.09 15.49
N VAL A 223 -8.67 8.15 14.69
CA VAL A 223 -8.74 8.08 13.23
C VAL A 223 -7.39 8.47 12.64
N LYS A 224 -6.77 7.56 11.88
CA LYS A 224 -5.51 7.86 11.18
C LYS A 224 -5.77 8.07 9.69
N MET A 225 -5.42 9.23 9.17
CA MET A 225 -5.57 9.60 7.77
C MET A 225 -4.27 10.24 7.27
N GLU A 226 -3.80 9.88 6.07
CA GLU A 226 -2.58 10.44 5.48
C GLU A 226 -2.75 10.86 4.01
N LYS A 227 -3.65 10.21 3.26
CA LYS A 227 -3.79 10.41 1.81
C LYS A 227 -5.14 10.98 1.36
N CYS A 228 -6.12 11.09 2.25
CA CYS A 228 -7.45 11.59 1.89
C CYS A 228 -7.36 13.04 1.40
N ARG A 229 -8.10 13.36 0.33
CA ARG A 229 -8.10 14.71 -0.29
C ARG A 229 -9.22 15.61 0.19
N ALA A 230 -10.32 15.02 0.64
CA ALA A 230 -11.47 15.75 1.13
C ALA A 230 -12.09 15.02 2.32
N ILE A 231 -12.75 15.78 3.18
CA ILE A 231 -13.57 15.24 4.27
C ILE A 231 -15.01 15.71 4.03
N GLY A 232 -15.84 14.79 3.52
CA GLY A 232 -17.28 15.00 3.37
C GLY A 232 -18.04 14.84 4.69
N CYS A 233 -19.33 14.54 4.61
CA CYS A 233 -20.20 14.16 5.74
C CYS A 233 -19.84 12.78 6.34
N ILE A 234 -18.58 12.59 6.75
CA ILE A 234 -17.99 11.29 7.07
C ILE A 234 -18.17 10.93 8.55
N PHE A 235 -18.03 11.91 9.45
CA PHE A 235 -17.94 11.68 10.90
C PHE A 235 -19.16 12.22 11.67
N LYS A 236 -20.33 12.27 11.04
CA LYS A 236 -21.55 12.74 11.71
C LYS A 236 -21.84 11.91 12.96
N TYR A 237 -22.22 12.56 14.06
CA TYR A 237 -22.59 11.92 15.32
C TYR A 237 -21.51 11.00 15.92
N CYS A 238 -20.23 11.22 15.59
CA CYS A 238 -19.09 10.58 16.25
C CYS A 238 -18.86 11.23 17.63
N THR A 239 -19.76 10.99 18.58
CA THR A 239 -19.78 11.65 19.89
C THR A 239 -18.58 11.32 20.78
N GLY A 240 -17.84 10.24 20.50
CA GLY A 240 -16.60 9.87 21.20
C GLY A 240 -15.34 10.57 20.68
N LEU A 241 -15.43 11.26 19.54
CA LEU A 241 -14.27 11.89 18.91
C LEU A 241 -13.90 13.17 19.66
N LYS A 242 -12.84 13.11 20.47
CA LYS A 242 -12.35 14.26 21.25
C LYS A 242 -11.33 15.10 20.51
N GLU A 243 -10.53 14.46 19.68
CA GLU A 243 -9.56 15.12 18.83
C GLU A 243 -9.55 14.52 17.43
N ILE A 244 -9.27 15.35 16.44
CA ILE A 244 -9.07 14.90 15.06
C ILE A 244 -7.91 15.62 14.41
N ARG A 245 -7.09 14.86 13.69
CA ARG A 245 -5.96 15.37 12.91
C ARG A 245 -6.31 15.29 11.43
N ILE A 246 -6.46 16.46 10.82
CA ILE A 246 -6.72 16.63 9.40
C ILE A 246 -5.36 16.75 8.68
N PRO A 247 -4.97 15.79 7.82
CA PRO A 247 -3.62 15.75 7.25
C PRO A 247 -3.40 16.83 6.19
N GLU A 248 -2.13 17.05 5.84
CA GLU A 248 -1.72 18.03 4.81
C GLU A 248 -2.35 17.78 3.42
N SER A 249 -2.78 16.55 3.14
CA SER A 249 -3.39 16.17 1.87
C SER A 249 -4.81 16.70 1.68
N VAL A 250 -5.51 17.08 2.77
CA VAL A 250 -6.90 17.51 2.71
C VAL A 250 -7.00 18.93 2.17
N GLN A 251 -7.76 19.09 1.09
CA GLN A 251 -7.99 20.34 0.39
C GLN A 251 -9.31 21.00 0.81
N PHE A 252 -10.32 20.21 1.18
CA PHE A 252 -11.65 20.70 1.53
C PHE A 252 -12.32 19.86 2.63
N ILE A 253 -13.04 20.53 3.53
CA ILE A 253 -13.92 19.95 4.55
C ILE A 253 -15.34 20.46 4.29
N SER A 254 -16.27 19.55 3.99
CA SER A 254 -17.65 19.89 3.65
C SER A 254 -18.45 20.35 4.85
N GLY A 255 -19.60 20.96 4.56
CA GLY A 255 -20.62 21.20 5.58
C GLY A 255 -21.04 19.88 6.21
N GLU A 256 -21.36 19.92 7.50
CA GLU A 256 -21.77 18.78 8.31
C GLU A 256 -20.75 17.63 8.43
N ALA A 257 -19.49 17.83 8.02
CA ALA A 257 -18.45 16.80 8.08
C ALA A 257 -18.31 16.14 9.46
N PHE A 258 -18.45 16.95 10.52
CA PHE A 258 -18.38 16.57 11.93
C PHE A 258 -19.63 17.02 12.71
N LYS A 259 -20.78 17.11 12.04
CA LYS A 259 -22.06 17.45 12.70
C LYS A 259 -22.36 16.47 13.83
N GLY A 260 -22.74 16.95 15.00
CA GLY A 260 -23.05 16.14 16.18
C GLY A 260 -21.84 15.53 16.90
N CYS A 261 -20.61 15.93 16.56
CA CYS A 261 -19.40 15.53 17.29
C CYS A 261 -19.26 16.30 18.62
N SER A 262 -20.15 16.05 19.56
CA SER A 262 -20.32 16.86 20.78
C SER A 262 -19.13 16.84 21.74
N SER A 263 -18.27 15.83 21.70
CA SER A 263 -17.05 15.76 22.52
C SER A 263 -15.81 16.35 21.87
N LEU A 264 -15.92 16.91 20.65
CA LEU A 264 -14.77 17.39 19.91
C LEU A 264 -14.20 18.67 20.55
N GLU A 265 -13.00 18.56 21.10
CA GLU A 265 -12.30 19.64 21.80
C GLU A 265 -11.11 20.17 21.00
N LYS A 266 -10.49 19.33 20.14
CA LYS A 266 -9.28 19.69 19.39
C LYS A 266 -9.37 19.27 17.94
N VAL A 267 -9.23 20.24 17.03
CA VAL A 267 -9.15 19.99 15.59
C VAL A 267 -7.82 20.51 15.08
N TYR A 268 -6.97 19.63 14.55
CA TYR A 268 -5.69 20.02 13.94
C TYR A 268 -5.82 20.05 12.42
N VAL A 269 -5.73 21.23 11.82
CA VAL A 269 -5.75 21.43 10.37
C VAL A 269 -4.33 21.65 9.87
N CYS A 270 -3.73 20.60 9.29
CA CYS A 270 -2.31 20.59 8.95
C CYS A 270 -1.99 21.22 7.58
N ASN A 271 -2.99 21.58 6.77
CA ASN A 271 -2.80 22.32 5.53
C ASN A 271 -3.35 23.75 5.68
N ALA A 272 -2.51 24.75 5.42
CA ALA A 272 -2.86 26.17 5.60
C ALA A 272 -3.99 26.64 4.66
N ASN A 273 -4.23 25.91 3.57
CA ASN A 273 -5.17 26.27 2.52
C ASN A 273 -6.38 25.33 2.47
N THR A 274 -6.61 24.50 3.50
CA THR A 274 -7.80 23.64 3.53
C THR A 274 -9.06 24.51 3.59
N GLU A 275 -9.90 24.45 2.58
CA GLU A 275 -11.20 25.11 2.60
C GLU A 275 -12.12 24.43 3.62
N ILE A 276 -12.78 25.21 4.48
CA ILE A 276 -13.63 24.70 5.56
C ILE A 276 -15.01 25.34 5.43
N ALA A 277 -16.03 24.52 5.20
CA ALA A 277 -17.41 24.99 5.19
C ALA A 277 -17.84 25.53 6.56
N ILE A 278 -18.75 26.51 6.55
CA ILE A 278 -19.16 27.25 7.75
C ILE A 278 -19.70 26.34 8.87
N ASN A 279 -20.43 25.28 8.51
CA ASN A 279 -21.02 24.30 9.41
C ASN A 279 -20.29 22.95 9.38
N ALA A 280 -18.99 22.94 9.07
CA ALA A 280 -18.19 21.71 9.05
C ALA A 280 -18.07 21.07 10.45
N PHE A 281 -18.05 21.89 11.50
CA PHE A 281 -17.92 21.49 12.89
C PHE A 281 -19.00 22.17 13.74
N ASP A 282 -19.52 21.45 14.73
CA ASP A 282 -20.32 22.06 15.79
C ASP A 282 -19.37 22.81 16.73
N VAL A 283 -19.43 24.15 16.72
CA VAL A 283 -18.54 24.97 17.54
C VAL A 283 -19.04 25.00 18.98
N THR A 284 -18.27 24.38 19.87
CA THR A 284 -18.51 24.39 21.32
C THR A 284 -17.53 25.33 22.03
N PRO A 285 -17.83 25.81 23.25
CA PRO A 285 -16.89 26.63 24.03
C PRO A 285 -15.56 25.94 24.36
N LYS A 286 -15.49 24.61 24.25
CA LYS A 286 -14.28 23.81 24.47
C LYS A 286 -13.46 23.60 23.19
N LEU A 287 -14.07 23.76 22.02
CA LEU A 287 -13.43 23.52 20.74
C LEU A 287 -12.29 24.52 20.52
N THR A 288 -11.10 23.98 20.28
CA THR A 288 -9.92 24.72 19.82
C THR A 288 -9.49 24.20 18.45
N VAL A 289 -9.42 25.12 17.49
CA VAL A 289 -8.89 24.86 16.15
C VAL A 289 -7.41 25.20 16.13
N TYR A 290 -6.59 24.20 15.81
CA TYR A 290 -5.16 24.33 15.64
C TYR A 290 -4.85 24.40 14.15
N GLY A 291 -4.30 25.51 13.68
CA GLY A 291 -3.91 25.70 12.29
C GLY A 291 -2.71 26.65 12.18
N TYR A 292 -2.23 26.93 10.96
CA TYR A 292 -1.18 27.94 10.80
C TYR A 292 -1.76 29.35 10.96
N SER A 293 -1.05 30.28 11.61
CA SER A 293 -1.46 31.69 11.55
C SER A 293 -1.50 32.17 10.09
N GLY A 294 -2.56 32.90 9.72
CA GLY A 294 -2.88 33.31 8.37
C GLY A 294 -3.58 32.25 7.52
N SER A 295 -3.92 31.09 8.09
CA SER A 295 -4.62 30.00 7.37
C SER A 295 -6.12 30.18 7.31
N THR A 296 -6.74 29.42 6.40
CA THR A 296 -8.18 29.23 6.32
C THR A 296 -8.78 28.70 7.64
N ALA A 297 -8.03 27.91 8.41
CA ALA A 297 -8.46 27.43 9.72
C ALA A 297 -8.57 28.56 10.76
N GLN A 298 -7.67 29.55 10.70
CA GLN A 298 -7.79 30.74 11.55
C GLN A 298 -9.02 31.58 11.16
N ASP A 299 -9.26 31.74 9.86
CA ASP A 299 -10.43 32.46 9.36
C ASP A 299 -11.74 31.78 9.77
N PHE A 300 -11.81 30.45 9.63
CA PHE A 300 -12.94 29.65 10.10
C PHE A 300 -13.17 29.87 11.59
N ALA A 301 -12.14 29.72 12.42
CA ALA A 301 -12.25 29.88 13.87
C ALA A 301 -12.75 31.27 14.26
N ARG A 302 -12.22 32.33 13.63
CA ARG A 302 -12.67 33.71 13.82
C ARG A 302 -14.14 33.89 13.43
N ARG A 303 -14.57 33.39 12.27
CA ARG A 303 -15.95 33.54 11.77
C ARG A 303 -16.97 32.77 12.60
N GLN A 304 -16.58 31.62 13.16
CA GLN A 304 -17.47 30.76 13.94
C GLN A 304 -17.35 30.97 15.45
N GLY A 305 -16.48 31.88 15.91
CA GLY A 305 -16.26 32.12 17.34
C GLY A 305 -15.56 30.96 18.07
N ALA A 306 -14.83 30.10 17.36
CA ALA A 306 -14.04 29.03 17.95
C ALA A 306 -12.69 29.57 18.47
N ARG A 307 -12.12 28.91 19.49
CA ARG A 307 -10.74 29.21 19.93
C ARG A 307 -9.76 28.82 18.83
N PHE A 308 -8.69 29.59 18.67
CA PHE A 308 -7.64 29.30 17.70
C PHE A 308 -6.27 29.27 18.36
N GLN A 309 -5.42 28.33 17.94
CA GLN A 309 -4.01 28.28 18.31
C GLN A 309 -3.13 27.97 17.11
N ASP A 310 -1.98 28.65 17.01
CA ASP A 310 -1.00 28.34 15.97
C ASP A 310 -0.38 26.96 16.23
N ILE A 311 -0.52 26.07 15.23
CA ILE A 311 -0.10 24.68 15.33
C ILE A 311 1.43 24.52 15.50
N ARG A 312 2.24 25.54 15.16
CA ARG A 312 3.70 25.51 15.30
C ARG A 312 4.19 25.69 16.73
N ILE A 313 3.35 26.25 17.59
CA ILE A 313 3.65 26.51 19.01
C ILE A 313 2.73 25.71 19.94
N ALA A 314 1.95 24.78 19.39
CA ALA A 314 1.04 23.94 20.16
C ALA A 314 1.76 22.74 20.78
N GLU A 315 1.27 22.28 21.94
CA GLU A 315 1.80 21.15 22.69
C GLU A 315 0.90 19.90 22.56
N PRO A 316 1.47 18.67 22.52
CA PRO A 316 2.89 18.36 22.67
C PRO A 316 3.69 18.70 21.39
N SER A 317 4.79 19.42 21.58
CA SER A 317 5.73 19.81 20.52
C SER A 317 6.89 18.82 20.41
N VAL A 318 7.60 18.86 19.28
CA VAL A 318 8.76 17.98 19.08
C VAL A 318 9.90 18.40 20.00
N THR A 319 10.37 17.50 20.86
CA THR A 319 11.48 17.76 21.77
C THR A 319 12.82 17.31 21.18
N SER A 320 12.83 16.24 20.38
CA SER A 320 14.06 15.71 19.75
C SER A 320 13.83 15.03 18.41
N ILE A 321 14.89 15.01 17.62
CA ILE A 321 15.01 14.28 16.36
C ILE A 321 16.35 13.54 16.33
N THR A 322 16.34 12.28 15.89
CA THR A 322 17.54 11.48 15.64
C THR A 322 17.53 10.90 14.23
N LEU A 323 18.72 10.59 13.71
CA LEU A 323 18.88 9.91 12.43
C LEU A 323 19.43 8.50 12.65
N ASN A 324 19.07 7.57 11.77
CA ASN A 324 19.62 6.22 11.76
C ASN A 324 21.13 6.15 11.43
N ALA A 325 21.74 7.26 11.00
CA ALA A 325 23.19 7.36 10.79
C ALA A 325 23.67 8.79 11.05
N LYS A 326 24.84 8.93 11.69
CA LYS A 326 25.57 10.21 11.86
C LYS A 326 26.57 10.49 10.74
N SER A 327 26.99 9.44 10.03
CA SER A 327 27.86 9.54 8.87
C SER A 327 27.67 8.37 7.90
N GLY A 328 27.97 8.57 6.62
CA GLY A 328 27.94 7.51 5.61
C GLY A 328 29.01 7.72 4.54
N ASN A 329 29.57 6.61 4.05
CA ASN A 329 30.45 6.60 2.89
C ASN A 329 29.68 6.04 1.69
N MET A 330 29.62 6.79 0.60
CA MET A 330 28.87 6.43 -0.60
C MET A 330 29.76 6.48 -1.83
N LYS A 331 29.44 5.65 -2.84
CA LYS A 331 30.00 5.78 -4.18
C LYS A 331 29.04 6.59 -5.04
N VAL A 332 29.57 7.40 -5.95
CA VAL A 332 28.75 8.13 -6.93
C VAL A 332 27.73 7.19 -7.59
N GLY A 333 26.47 7.61 -7.67
CA GLY A 333 25.36 6.82 -8.18
C GLY A 333 24.65 5.96 -7.14
N ASN A 334 25.23 5.71 -5.97
CA ASN A 334 24.54 5.00 -4.90
C ASN A 334 23.46 5.88 -4.26
N VAL A 335 22.45 5.21 -3.69
CA VAL A 335 21.40 5.84 -2.89
C VAL A 335 21.40 5.27 -1.48
N PHE A 336 20.98 6.08 -0.51
CA PHE A 336 20.82 5.69 0.89
C PHE A 336 19.67 6.49 1.50
N THR A 337 18.82 5.88 2.32
CA THR A 337 17.70 6.60 2.94
C THR A 337 17.99 6.85 4.41
N LEU A 338 18.06 8.12 4.79
CA LEU A 338 18.04 8.51 6.19
C LEU A 338 16.61 8.39 6.72
N LYS A 339 16.48 7.72 7.86
CA LYS A 339 15.24 7.65 8.62
C LYS A 339 15.37 8.57 9.82
N ALA A 340 14.50 9.57 9.90
CA ALA A 340 14.38 10.42 11.08
C ALA A 340 13.43 9.77 12.10
N THR A 341 13.84 9.76 13.36
CA THR A 341 12.96 9.40 14.49
C THR A 341 12.68 10.67 15.27
N VAL A 342 11.40 11.06 15.34
CA VAL A 342 10.94 12.27 16.03
C VAL A 342 10.20 11.88 17.30
N LYS A 343 10.56 12.53 18.42
CA LYS A 343 9.95 12.34 19.74
C LYS A 343 9.40 13.65 20.32
N PRO A 344 8.31 13.58 21.12
CA PRO A 344 7.56 12.37 21.45
C PRO A 344 6.68 11.87 20.27
N ASN A 345 6.11 10.67 20.37
CA ASN A 345 5.38 10.02 19.25
C ASN A 345 4.00 10.66 18.99
N ASP A 346 3.46 11.33 19.99
CA ASP A 346 2.19 12.06 20.04
C ASP A 346 2.33 13.55 19.69
N ALA A 347 3.55 14.02 19.41
CA ALA A 347 3.79 15.39 18.98
C ALA A 347 2.92 15.78 17.79
N ILE A 348 2.40 17.02 17.79
CA ILE A 348 1.35 17.42 16.86
C ILE A 348 1.81 17.40 15.40
N ILE A 349 2.95 18.03 15.11
CA ILE A 349 3.57 18.05 13.79
C ILE A 349 4.93 17.35 13.87
N ARG A 350 5.01 16.17 13.26
CA ARG A 350 6.23 15.35 13.23
C ARG A 350 6.97 15.40 11.89
N LYS A 351 6.54 16.31 11.00
CA LYS A 351 7.12 16.50 9.68
C LYS A 351 8.58 16.91 9.78
N VAL A 352 9.40 16.29 8.94
CA VAL A 352 10.84 16.55 8.83
C VAL A 352 11.15 17.10 7.45
N THR A 353 11.76 18.27 7.40
CA THR A 353 12.30 18.87 6.18
C THR A 353 13.77 18.49 6.03
N TRP A 354 14.16 18.09 4.83
CA TRP A 354 15.52 17.65 4.53
C TRP A 354 16.26 18.69 3.70
N THR A 355 17.51 18.95 4.07
CA THR A 355 18.41 19.84 3.32
C THR A 355 19.79 19.22 3.14
N SER A 356 20.50 19.63 2.09
CA SER A 356 21.90 19.27 1.85
C SER A 356 22.77 20.51 1.84
N SER A 357 23.89 20.48 2.55
CA SER A 357 24.88 21.56 2.50
C SER A 357 25.57 21.67 1.13
N ASN A 358 25.53 20.62 0.30
CA ASN A 358 26.07 20.63 -1.06
C ASN A 358 25.37 19.57 -1.92
N SER A 359 24.30 19.96 -2.62
CA SER A 359 23.49 19.08 -3.47
C SER A 359 24.24 18.53 -4.68
N ARG A 360 25.31 19.20 -5.13
CA ARG A 360 26.20 18.70 -6.20
C ARG A 360 26.97 17.46 -5.76
N VAL A 361 27.32 17.36 -4.47
CA VAL A 361 27.97 16.17 -3.89
C VAL A 361 26.93 15.12 -3.53
N ALA A 362 25.91 15.48 -2.74
CA ALA A 362 24.83 14.59 -2.36
C ALA A 362 23.52 15.35 -2.23
N SER A 363 22.50 14.97 -3.02
CA SER A 363 21.15 15.52 -2.90
C SER A 363 20.29 14.66 -1.99
N VAL A 364 19.22 15.22 -1.42
CA VAL A 364 18.27 14.52 -0.54
C VAL A 364 16.83 14.85 -0.94
N SER A 365 15.95 13.85 -0.97
CA SER A 365 14.51 14.04 -1.22
C SER A 365 13.74 14.42 0.04
N SER A 366 12.45 14.77 -0.11
CA SER A 366 11.52 14.96 1.01
C SER A 366 11.33 13.73 1.90
N SER A 367 11.59 12.52 1.36
CA SER A 367 11.56 11.25 2.11
C SER A 367 12.88 10.87 2.78
N GLY A 368 13.89 11.75 2.74
CA GLY A 368 15.22 11.47 3.29
C GLY A 368 16.09 10.56 2.42
N LYS A 369 15.69 10.29 1.17
CA LYS A 369 16.48 9.51 0.21
C LYS A 369 17.61 10.36 -0.36
N ILE A 370 18.83 10.00 -0.01
CA ILE A 370 20.06 10.62 -0.49
C ILE A 370 20.51 9.98 -1.79
N THR A 371 20.94 10.80 -2.75
CA THR A 371 21.62 10.36 -3.97
C THR A 371 23.03 10.94 -4.00
N ALA A 372 24.04 10.07 -4.13
CA ALA A 372 25.43 10.48 -4.26
C ALA A 372 25.71 10.90 -5.72
N ASN A 373 26.04 12.18 -5.93
CA ASN A 373 26.11 12.80 -7.25
C ASN A 373 27.55 13.02 -7.70
N HIS A 374 28.40 13.55 -6.82
CA HIS A 374 29.79 13.89 -7.13
C HIS A 374 30.70 13.63 -5.93
N PRO A 375 31.99 13.28 -6.14
CA PRO A 375 32.91 13.10 -5.03
C PRO A 375 33.10 14.39 -4.21
N GLY A 376 33.23 14.21 -2.90
CA GLY A 376 33.31 15.31 -1.94
C GLY A 376 32.59 14.96 -0.64
N THR A 377 32.28 15.98 0.14
CA THR A 377 31.56 15.84 1.42
C THR A 377 30.36 16.78 1.45
N ALA A 378 29.22 16.27 1.90
CA ALA A 378 28.01 17.05 2.16
C ALA A 378 27.43 16.67 3.52
N VAL A 379 26.78 17.61 4.19
CA VAL A 379 26.02 17.36 5.42
C VAL A 379 24.54 17.40 5.08
N ILE A 380 23.86 16.30 5.37
CA ILE A 380 22.41 16.18 5.23
C ILE A 380 21.78 16.49 6.58
N THR A 381 20.84 17.43 6.62
CA THR A 381 20.15 17.86 7.85
C THR A 381 18.67 17.54 7.74
N GLY A 382 18.14 16.78 8.70
CA GLY A 382 16.71 16.67 8.95
C GLY A 382 16.31 17.67 10.02
N MET A 383 15.28 18.48 9.77
CA MET A 383 14.83 19.54 10.66
C MET A 383 13.31 19.50 10.85
N THR A 384 12.85 19.65 12.09
CA THR A 384 11.41 19.75 12.43
C THR A 384 10.93 21.19 12.34
N ILE A 385 9.60 21.39 12.32
CA ILE A 385 9.01 22.71 12.14
C ILE A 385 9.38 23.72 13.23
N ASN A 386 9.63 23.24 14.45
CA ASN A 386 10.08 24.04 15.59
C ASN A 386 11.63 24.12 15.70
N GLY A 387 12.35 23.80 14.62
CA GLY A 387 13.80 24.01 14.51
C GLY A 387 14.71 22.95 15.13
N LYS A 388 14.17 21.88 15.74
CA LYS A 388 15.01 20.75 16.17
C LYS A 388 15.63 20.09 14.95
N SER A 389 16.92 19.75 15.01
CA SER A 389 17.61 19.20 13.85
C SER A 389 18.60 18.10 14.21
N ALA A 390 18.82 17.20 13.26
CA ALA A 390 19.85 16.18 13.32
C ALA A 390 20.59 16.10 11.98
N LYS A 391 21.90 15.83 12.04
CA LYS A 391 22.80 15.94 10.90
C LYS A 391 23.50 14.61 10.61
N CYS A 392 23.73 14.33 9.33
CA CYS A 392 24.51 13.20 8.86
C CYS A 392 25.57 13.65 7.85
N LYS A 393 26.83 13.31 8.10
CA LYS A 393 27.95 13.63 7.20
C LYS A 393 28.10 12.55 6.12
N ILE A 394 27.92 12.91 4.86
CA ILE A 394 28.05 12.02 3.71
C ILE A 394 29.38 12.29 3.00
N ASN A 395 30.23 11.28 2.91
CA ASN A 395 31.44 11.31 2.11
C ASN A 395 31.21 10.50 0.83
N VAL A 396 31.31 11.16 -0.32
CA VAL A 396 31.13 10.53 -1.63
C VAL A 396 32.49 10.30 -2.27
N ARG A 397 32.72 9.07 -2.73
CA ARG A 397 33.90 8.67 -3.52
C ARG A 397 33.50 8.33 -4.95
N PRO A 398 34.43 8.43 -5.93
CA PRO A 398 34.17 7.99 -7.29
C PRO A 398 33.73 6.52 -7.33
N GLN A 399 32.86 6.18 -8.27
CA GLN A 399 32.50 4.80 -8.54
C GLN A 399 33.51 4.16 -9.51
N GLY A 400 34.10 3.04 -9.12
CA GLY A 400 35.08 2.32 -9.94
C GLY A 400 34.50 1.76 -11.23
N THR A 401 35.37 1.21 -12.08
CA THR A 401 34.97 0.56 -13.33
C THR A 401 35.68 -0.79 -13.49
N PRO A 402 35.03 -1.84 -14.00
CA PRO A 402 35.69 -3.10 -14.31
C PRO A 402 36.41 -3.08 -15.66
N ILE A 403 37.51 -3.83 -15.76
CA ILE A 403 38.10 -4.20 -17.06
C ILE A 403 37.14 -5.19 -17.74
N THR A 404 36.65 -4.86 -18.92
CA THR A 404 35.75 -5.70 -19.71
C THR A 404 36.55 -6.67 -20.59
N LYS A 405 37.64 -6.20 -21.20
CA LYS A 405 38.48 -7.00 -22.10
C LYS A 405 39.95 -6.65 -21.94
N LEU A 406 40.82 -7.65 -22.05
CA LEU A 406 42.27 -7.48 -22.09
C LEU A 406 42.79 -8.32 -23.25
N GLN A 407 43.55 -7.72 -24.18
CA GLN A 407 44.01 -8.42 -25.39
C GLN A 407 45.42 -7.97 -25.81
N SER A 408 46.18 -8.90 -26.37
CA SER A 408 47.42 -8.64 -27.09
C SER A 408 47.30 -9.21 -28.50
N GLN A 409 47.01 -8.35 -29.49
CA GLN A 409 46.79 -8.78 -30.88
C GLN A 409 48.10 -8.84 -31.69
N LYS A 410 49.11 -8.06 -31.30
CA LYS A 410 50.42 -7.94 -31.95
C LYS A 410 51.53 -7.90 -30.89
N LYS A 411 52.78 -8.19 -31.30
CA LYS A 411 53.95 -7.99 -30.44
C LYS A 411 53.98 -6.55 -29.92
N HIS A 412 54.41 -6.40 -28.67
CA HIS A 412 54.52 -5.11 -27.98
C HIS A 412 53.21 -4.35 -27.72
N TRP A 413 52.04 -4.94 -27.99
CA TRP A 413 50.75 -4.28 -27.83
C TRP A 413 49.89 -4.92 -26.73
N LEU A 414 49.38 -4.08 -25.83
CA LEU A 414 48.41 -4.46 -24.81
C LEU A 414 47.21 -3.50 -24.85
N ASN A 415 46.05 -4.01 -25.27
CA ASN A 415 44.79 -3.29 -25.31
C ASN A 415 43.94 -3.64 -24.07
N ILE A 416 43.57 -2.60 -23.32
CA ILE A 416 42.84 -2.69 -22.06
C ILE A 416 41.50 -1.99 -22.27
N GLN A 417 40.41 -2.74 -22.26
CA GLN A 417 39.05 -2.21 -22.39
C GLN A 417 38.33 -2.26 -21.06
N TYR A 418 37.55 -1.25 -20.76
CA TYR A 418 36.83 -1.10 -19.51
C TYR A 418 35.48 -0.44 -19.77
N ARG A 419 34.55 -0.58 -18.81
CA ARG A 419 33.23 0.04 -18.92
C ARG A 419 33.38 1.55 -18.79
N ALA A 420 32.75 2.31 -19.69
CA ALA A 420 32.72 3.76 -19.55
C ALA A 420 31.89 4.15 -18.31
N ASN A 421 32.38 5.11 -17.53
CA ASN A 421 31.68 5.76 -16.43
C ASN A 421 31.62 7.27 -16.69
N ARG A 422 30.50 7.72 -17.25
CA ARG A 422 30.27 9.14 -17.60
C ARG A 422 30.22 10.08 -16.39
N LYS A 423 30.16 9.56 -15.16
CA LYS A 423 30.18 10.34 -13.92
C LYS A 423 31.61 10.56 -13.37
N ALA A 424 32.63 9.99 -14.01
CA ALA A 424 34.04 10.24 -13.72
C ALA A 424 34.59 11.34 -14.64
N ASP A 425 35.76 11.89 -14.31
CA ASP A 425 36.52 12.78 -15.21
C ASP A 425 37.56 12.02 -16.04
N GLY A 426 37.93 10.82 -15.58
CA GLY A 426 38.85 9.97 -16.30
C GLY A 426 39.20 8.68 -15.57
N TYR A 427 40.22 8.00 -16.10
CA TYR A 427 40.67 6.70 -15.61
C TYR A 427 42.16 6.73 -15.29
N GLN A 428 42.55 5.95 -14.30
CA GLN A 428 43.93 5.56 -14.06
C GLN A 428 44.06 4.07 -14.30
N ILE A 429 45.00 3.71 -15.16
CA ILE A 429 45.38 2.33 -15.45
C ILE A 429 46.70 2.06 -14.75
N GLN A 430 46.79 0.96 -14.02
CA GLN A 430 48.04 0.45 -13.48
C GLN A 430 48.38 -0.85 -14.18
N TYR A 431 49.64 -0.99 -14.62
CA TYR A 431 50.11 -2.15 -15.34
C TYR A 431 51.57 -2.47 -15.02
N GLY A 432 51.92 -3.76 -14.94
CA GLY A 432 53.28 -4.21 -14.66
C GLY A 432 53.43 -5.72 -14.82
N THR A 433 54.66 -6.23 -14.68
CA THR A 433 54.95 -7.68 -14.84
C THR A 433 54.89 -8.46 -13.54
N SER A 434 54.73 -7.79 -12.39
CA SER A 434 54.54 -8.43 -11.08
C SER A 434 53.06 -8.60 -10.75
N SER A 435 52.68 -9.78 -10.25
CA SER A 435 51.32 -10.06 -9.76
C SER A 435 50.92 -9.17 -8.57
N SER A 436 51.89 -8.77 -7.75
CA SER A 436 51.71 -7.84 -6.63
C SER A 436 51.62 -6.37 -7.04
N MET A 437 51.79 -6.06 -8.34
CA MET A 437 51.90 -4.69 -8.88
C MET A 437 53.11 -3.90 -8.37
N LYS A 438 54.12 -4.54 -7.76
CA LYS A 438 55.38 -3.90 -7.40
C LYS A 438 56.09 -3.39 -8.67
N GLY A 439 56.51 -2.12 -8.65
CA GLY A 439 57.15 -1.45 -9.80
C GLY A 439 56.22 -1.18 -11.00
N ALA A 440 54.90 -1.29 -10.82
CA ALA A 440 53.94 -1.06 -11.90
C ALA A 440 53.94 0.41 -12.36
N LYS A 441 53.74 0.60 -13.66
CA LYS A 441 53.58 1.91 -14.30
C LYS A 441 52.12 2.33 -14.30
N TYR A 442 51.90 3.64 -14.47
CA TYR A 442 50.56 4.22 -14.51
C TYR A 442 50.32 4.96 -15.82
N ALA A 443 49.08 4.94 -16.28
CA ALA A 443 48.59 5.80 -17.35
C ALA A 443 47.30 6.48 -16.92
N ALA A 444 47.09 7.71 -17.37
CA ALA A 444 45.88 8.47 -17.12
C ALA A 444 45.14 8.73 -18.44
N VAL A 445 43.84 8.48 -18.46
CA VAL A 445 42.95 8.79 -19.58
C VAL A 445 42.01 9.90 -19.12
N LYS A 446 42.22 11.12 -19.62
CA LYS A 446 41.50 12.35 -19.21
C LYS A 446 40.23 12.59 -20.04
N ASN A 447 39.43 11.54 -20.22
CA ASN A 447 38.12 11.62 -20.87
C ASN A 447 37.30 10.39 -20.45
N SER A 448 36.14 10.63 -19.86
CA SER A 448 35.29 9.58 -19.30
C SER A 448 34.52 8.78 -20.35
N ALA A 449 34.40 9.26 -21.58
CA ALA A 449 33.78 8.53 -22.69
C ALA A 449 34.72 7.46 -23.29
N ILE A 450 36.03 7.57 -23.08
CA ILE A 450 37.00 6.61 -23.60
C ILE A 450 36.88 5.28 -22.85
N ARG A 451 36.64 4.20 -23.59
CA ARG A 451 36.42 2.83 -23.09
C ARG A 451 37.62 1.90 -23.26
N SER A 452 38.72 2.40 -23.78
CA SER A 452 39.91 1.58 -24.02
C SER A 452 41.20 2.40 -23.92
N TYR A 453 42.27 1.74 -23.50
CA TYR A 453 43.63 2.25 -23.49
C TYR A 453 44.57 1.20 -24.10
N THR A 454 45.42 1.61 -25.03
CA THR A 454 46.40 0.72 -25.66
C THR A 454 47.81 1.18 -25.32
N ARG A 455 48.62 0.26 -24.79
CA ARG A 455 50.06 0.45 -24.58
C ARG A 455 50.83 -0.28 -25.68
N LYS A 456 51.76 0.40 -26.37
CA LYS A 456 52.43 -0.07 -27.60
C LYS A 456 53.92 -0.43 -27.43
N ASP A 457 54.43 -0.41 -26.21
CA ASP A 457 55.83 -0.63 -25.82
C ASP A 457 55.94 -1.68 -24.69
N VAL A 458 55.02 -2.64 -24.63
CA VAL A 458 55.12 -3.76 -23.68
C VAL A 458 56.13 -4.81 -24.17
N LYS A 459 56.76 -5.58 -23.28
CA LYS A 459 57.71 -6.63 -23.67
C LYS A 459 56.94 -7.83 -24.25
N SER A 460 57.28 -8.24 -25.47
CA SER A 460 56.75 -9.47 -26.09
C SER A 460 57.10 -10.68 -25.24
N GLY A 461 56.20 -11.66 -25.15
CA GLY A 461 56.36 -12.87 -24.34
C GLY A 461 56.18 -12.71 -22.82
N ALA A 462 56.18 -11.48 -22.28
CA ALA A 462 56.00 -11.22 -20.85
C ALA A 462 54.52 -11.25 -20.43
N THR A 463 54.25 -11.64 -19.18
CA THR A 463 52.91 -11.54 -18.58
C THR A 463 52.74 -10.20 -17.89
N TYR A 464 51.69 -9.47 -18.26
CA TYR A 464 51.31 -8.21 -17.63
C TYR A 464 50.06 -8.38 -16.78
N TYR A 465 50.09 -7.78 -15.60
CA TYR A 465 48.98 -7.62 -14.67
C TYR A 465 48.47 -6.19 -14.78
N VAL A 466 47.14 -6.02 -14.90
CA VAL A 466 46.48 -4.74 -15.15
C VAL A 466 45.28 -4.57 -14.23
N ARG A 467 45.10 -3.36 -13.71
CA ARG A 467 43.85 -2.92 -13.06
C ARG A 467 43.54 -1.48 -13.44
N VAL A 468 42.26 -1.10 -13.35
CA VAL A 468 41.78 0.24 -13.69
C VAL A 468 40.98 0.81 -12.52
N ARG A 469 41.02 2.13 -12.36
CA ARG A 469 40.12 2.88 -11.49
C ARG A 469 39.70 4.18 -12.15
N THR A 470 38.59 4.73 -11.71
CA THR A 470 38.13 6.07 -12.11
C THR A 470 38.74 7.14 -11.21
N PHE A 471 38.78 8.38 -11.68
CA PHE A 471 39.03 9.55 -10.85
C PHE A 471 38.06 10.69 -11.18
N ASN A 472 37.84 11.56 -10.21
CA ASN A 472 37.24 12.88 -10.39
C ASN A 472 38.19 13.96 -9.87
N ILE A 473 38.10 15.15 -10.42
CA ILE A 473 38.85 16.33 -10.01
C ILE A 473 37.97 17.15 -9.06
N VAL A 474 38.42 17.30 -7.83
CA VAL A 474 37.76 18.11 -6.80
C VAL A 474 38.78 19.12 -6.29
N ASN A 475 38.49 20.41 -6.43
CA ASN A 475 39.39 21.52 -6.06
C ASN A 475 40.81 21.34 -6.63
N GLY A 476 40.90 20.98 -7.93
CA GLY A 476 42.16 20.74 -8.63
C GLY A 476 42.88 19.42 -8.29
N LYS A 477 42.39 18.62 -7.32
CA LYS A 477 43.00 17.36 -6.91
C LYS A 477 42.21 16.15 -7.41
N ARG A 478 42.92 15.09 -7.82
CA ARG A 478 42.29 13.82 -8.22
C ARG A 478 41.89 13.01 -6.99
N ILE A 479 40.60 12.73 -6.87
CA ILE A 479 40.04 11.73 -5.96
C ILE A 479 39.80 10.46 -6.76
N TYR A 480 40.25 9.32 -6.25
CA TYR A 480 40.21 8.04 -6.94
C TYR A 480 39.15 7.10 -6.35
N SER A 481 38.58 6.25 -7.20
CA SER A 481 37.84 5.07 -6.74
C SER A 481 38.77 3.95 -6.28
N ASP A 482 38.17 2.91 -5.70
CA ASP A 482 38.84 1.63 -5.51
C ASP A 482 39.29 1.04 -6.85
N TRP A 483 40.38 0.29 -6.82
CA TRP A 483 40.85 -0.43 -7.99
C TRP A 483 39.87 -1.53 -8.41
N SER A 484 39.78 -1.77 -9.72
CA SER A 484 39.22 -3.01 -10.25
C SER A 484 40.02 -4.22 -9.75
N GLY A 485 39.41 -5.40 -9.85
CA GLY A 485 40.17 -6.66 -9.80
C GLY A 485 41.31 -6.66 -10.84
N ILE A 486 42.39 -7.37 -10.51
CA ILE A 486 43.55 -7.52 -11.37
C ILE A 486 43.22 -8.52 -12.49
N LYS A 487 43.48 -8.14 -13.74
CA LYS A 487 43.49 -9.05 -14.89
C LYS A 487 44.91 -9.25 -15.39
N ARG A 488 45.21 -10.41 -15.96
CA ARG A 488 46.53 -10.72 -16.54
C ARG A 488 46.45 -11.13 -18.00
N MET A 489 47.52 -10.87 -18.75
CA MET A 489 47.66 -11.25 -20.16
C MET A 489 49.12 -11.48 -20.49
N ARG A 490 49.43 -12.60 -21.16
CA ARG A 490 50.73 -12.80 -21.80
C ARG A 490 50.73 -12.07 -23.15
N VAL A 491 51.71 -11.19 -23.36
CA VAL A 491 51.84 -10.41 -24.59
C VAL A 491 52.36 -11.33 -25.70
N LYS A 492 51.76 -11.22 -26.89
CA LYS A 492 52.17 -11.98 -28.08
C LYS A 492 53.62 -11.72 -28.50
#